data_AF-A0A535WUN3-F1
#
_entry.id   AF-A0A535WUN3-F1
#
_cell.length_a   1.000
_cell.length_b   1.000
_cell.length_c   1.000
_cell.angle_alpha   90.00
_cell.angle_beta   90.00
_cell.angle_gamma   90.00
#
_symmetry.space_group_name_H-M   'P 1'
#
loop_
_entity.id
_entity.type
_entity.pdbx_description
1 polymer ?
#
loop_
_entity_poly.entity_id
_entity_poly.type
_entity_poly.pdbx_seq_one_letter_code
_entity_poly.pdbx_strand_id
1 'polypeptide(L)'
;MSLLILPPARTSLRRSAIQLAEELHFDPRAARRAVAAWERDANRAPSRGLLVRSDLPGLNAADVRRALSGLPSPGDYRLVIKPLRYRTRPHLAGLCEFDVGRIVVSVPEPFRPFAELVYVNARRKPGAVMKFAWLSEKARFRTRRDVLRFVYLHEWLHWYLREMQGRRSGAETACDRFALRNFR
;
A
#
# COMPACT_ATOMS: atom_id res chain seq x y z
N MET A 1 39.60 -34.81 36.09
CA MET A 1 38.59 -35.71 35.49
C MET A 1 37.25 -35.37 36.14
N SER A 2 36.25 -34.74 35.56
CA SER A 2 36.03 -34.04 34.29
C SER A 2 34.84 -33.09 34.55
N LEU A 3 34.98 -31.81 34.25
CA LEU A 3 33.89 -30.84 34.23
C LEU A 3 33.03 -31.11 32.99
N LEU A 4 31.80 -31.61 33.17
CA LEU A 4 30.82 -31.72 32.08
C LEU A 4 30.07 -30.39 31.94
N ILE A 5 30.49 -29.62 30.94
CA ILE A 5 29.80 -28.41 30.48
C ILE A 5 28.62 -28.85 29.61
N LEU A 6 27.39 -28.63 30.06
CA LEU A 6 26.19 -28.74 29.22
C LEU A 6 26.13 -27.55 28.24
N PRO A 7 25.83 -27.75 26.95
CA PRO A 7 25.65 -26.65 26.01
C PRO A 7 24.29 -25.95 26.26
N PRO A 8 24.18 -24.64 26.05
CA PRO A 8 22.91 -23.94 26.13
C PRO A 8 22.01 -24.40 24.97
N ALA A 9 20.86 -24.97 25.32
CA ALA A 9 19.79 -25.26 24.38
C ALA A 9 19.38 -23.95 23.66
N ARG A 10 19.70 -23.86 22.37
CA ARG A 10 19.16 -22.83 21.49
C ARG A 10 17.66 -23.06 21.37
N THR A 11 16.87 -22.37 22.20
CA THR A 11 15.44 -22.20 21.97
C THR A 11 15.27 -21.40 20.68
N SER A 12 15.16 -22.10 19.54
CA SER A 12 14.60 -21.50 18.35
C SER A 12 13.15 -21.17 18.67
N LEU A 13 12.87 -19.91 18.99
CA LEU A 13 11.51 -19.36 18.95
C LEU A 13 11.04 -19.48 17.51
N ARG A 14 10.50 -20.66 17.17
CA ARG A 14 9.75 -20.92 15.96
C ARG A 14 8.62 -19.91 16.01
N ARG A 15 8.74 -18.82 15.24
CA ARG A 15 7.70 -17.81 15.06
C ARG A 15 6.43 -18.58 14.73
N SER A 16 5.57 -18.75 15.75
CA SER A 16 4.28 -19.39 15.56
C SER A 16 3.57 -18.55 14.53
N ALA A 17 3.30 -19.14 13.36
CA ALA A 17 2.54 -18.49 12.32
C ALA A 17 1.12 -18.37 12.84
N ILE A 18 0.84 -17.25 13.54
CA ILE A 18 -0.48 -16.99 14.08
C ILE A 18 -1.38 -16.74 12.86
N GLN A 19 -2.17 -17.75 12.50
CA GLN A 19 -3.29 -17.61 11.56
C GLN A 19 -4.31 -16.68 12.21
N LEU A 20 -4.26 -15.41 11.83
CA LEU A 20 -5.08 -14.33 12.37
C LEU A 20 -5.95 -13.81 11.24
N ALA A 21 -7.26 -14.08 11.35
CA ALA A 21 -8.35 -13.55 10.53
C ALA A 21 -7.85 -12.96 9.20
N GLU A 22 -7.55 -13.85 8.25
CA GLU A 22 -7.63 -13.46 6.86
C GLU A 22 -9.01 -12.78 6.72
N GLU A 23 -9.04 -11.55 6.21
CA GLU A 23 -10.24 -11.12 5.53
C GLU A 23 -10.58 -12.28 4.58
N LEU A 24 -11.67 -13.01 4.86
CA LEU A 24 -11.98 -14.35 4.32
C LEU A 24 -11.97 -14.43 2.78
N HIS A 25 -11.71 -13.31 2.12
CA HIS A 25 -11.79 -13.09 0.69
C HIS A 25 -10.56 -12.38 0.09
N PHE A 26 -9.50 -12.06 0.86
CA PHE A 26 -8.31 -11.39 0.31
C PHE A 26 -7.07 -12.29 0.38
N ASP A 27 -6.75 -12.97 -0.74
CA ASP A 27 -5.45 -13.64 -0.91
C ASP A 27 -4.44 -12.64 -1.52
N PRO A 28 -3.47 -12.12 -0.75
CA PRO A 28 -2.45 -11.21 -1.26
C PRO A 28 -1.52 -11.86 -2.30
N ARG A 29 -1.40 -13.19 -2.31
CA ARG A 29 -0.67 -13.92 -3.35
C ARG A 29 -1.49 -14.00 -4.63
N ALA A 30 -2.80 -14.19 -4.54
CA ALA A 30 -3.69 -14.10 -5.70
C ALA A 30 -3.67 -12.69 -6.30
N ALA A 31 -3.72 -11.64 -5.47
CA ALA A 31 -3.57 -10.26 -5.92
C ALA A 31 -2.24 -10.05 -6.66
N ARG A 32 -1.12 -10.52 -6.09
CA ARG A 32 0.20 -10.45 -6.76
C ARG A 32 0.28 -11.26 -8.05
N ARG A 33 -0.32 -12.45 -8.10
CA ARG A 33 -0.37 -13.29 -9.31
C ARG A 33 -1.24 -12.67 -10.39
N ALA A 34 -2.38 -12.09 -10.01
CA ALA A 34 -3.26 -11.37 -10.91
C ALA A 34 -2.57 -10.11 -11.45
N VAL A 35 -1.84 -9.37 -10.60
CA VAL A 35 -0.96 -8.26 -11.01
C VAL A 35 0.09 -8.75 -12.01
N ALA A 36 0.84 -9.81 -11.72
CA ALA A 36 1.88 -10.32 -12.60
C ALA A 36 1.33 -10.93 -13.92
N ALA A 37 0.13 -11.51 -13.89
CA ALA A 37 -0.57 -11.95 -15.10
C ALA A 37 -1.01 -10.76 -15.93
N TRP A 38 -1.61 -9.76 -15.29
CA TRP A 38 -2.05 -8.54 -15.94
C TRP A 38 -0.88 -7.71 -16.46
N GLU A 39 0.26 -7.61 -15.78
CA GLU A 39 1.47 -6.98 -16.32
C GLU A 39 1.92 -7.69 -17.60
N ARG A 40 1.83 -9.02 -17.67
CA ARG A 40 2.13 -9.78 -18.89
C ARG A 40 1.13 -9.50 -20.02
N ASP A 41 -0.13 -9.22 -19.69
CA ASP A 41 -1.19 -8.94 -20.66
C ASP A 41 -1.22 -7.44 -21.07
N ALA A 42 -0.95 -6.52 -20.16
CA ALA A 42 -0.80 -5.09 -20.37
C ALA A 42 0.52 -4.74 -21.07
N ASN A 43 1.55 -5.58 -20.94
CA ASN A 43 2.75 -5.54 -21.78
C ASN A 43 2.47 -6.05 -23.22
N ARG A 44 1.35 -6.75 -23.45
CA ARG A 44 0.89 -7.19 -24.79
C ARG A 44 -0.06 -6.19 -25.43
N ALA A 45 -0.89 -5.49 -24.66
CA ALA A 45 -1.63 -4.33 -25.13
C ALA A 45 -0.67 -3.14 -25.32
N PRO A 46 -0.92 -2.20 -26.26
CA PRO A 46 -0.18 -0.95 -26.26
C PRO A 46 -0.51 -0.25 -24.95
N SER A 47 0.42 -0.26 -23.99
CA SER A 47 0.25 0.52 -22.77
C SER A 47 0.11 1.98 -23.19
N ARG A 48 -1.11 2.52 -23.11
CA ARG A 48 -1.26 3.97 -23.02
C ARG A 48 -0.57 4.31 -21.71
N GLY A 49 0.67 4.78 -21.80
CA GLY A 49 1.51 5.02 -20.63
C GLY A 49 0.76 5.86 -19.60
N LEU A 50 1.07 5.64 -18.31
CA LEU A 50 0.39 6.28 -17.19
C LEU A 50 0.08 7.76 -17.48
N LEU A 51 -1.21 8.10 -17.53
CA LEU A 51 -1.68 9.45 -17.79
C LEU A 51 -1.50 10.28 -16.52
N VAL A 52 -0.35 10.94 -16.41
CA VAL A 52 0.04 11.71 -15.23
C VAL A 52 -0.17 13.20 -15.45
N ARG A 53 -0.82 13.84 -14.48
CA ARG A 53 -0.75 15.28 -14.24
C ARG A 53 -0.13 15.51 -12.86
N SER A 54 0.77 16.48 -12.75
CA SER A 54 1.33 16.89 -11.46
C SER A 54 1.12 18.39 -11.26
N ASP A 55 0.46 18.73 -10.17
CA ASP A 55 0.32 20.10 -9.68
C ASP A 55 1.34 20.37 -8.53
N LEU A 56 2.23 19.42 -8.22
CA LEU A 56 3.24 19.55 -7.15
C LEU A 56 4.48 20.33 -7.66
N PRO A 57 4.88 21.44 -7.01
CA PRO A 57 6.08 22.18 -7.38
C PRO A 57 7.36 21.31 -7.33
N GLY A 58 8.17 21.40 -8.39
CA GLY A 58 9.43 20.66 -8.50
C GLY A 58 9.29 19.15 -8.70
N LEU A 59 8.11 18.67 -9.10
CA LEU A 59 7.89 17.28 -9.49
C LEU A 59 7.02 17.25 -10.76
N ASN A 60 7.61 16.97 -11.92
CA ASN A 60 6.86 16.93 -13.18
C ASN A 60 6.32 15.52 -13.48
N ALA A 61 5.53 15.38 -14.55
CA ALA A 61 4.93 14.10 -14.93
C ALA A 61 5.96 12.99 -15.26
N ALA A 62 7.12 13.34 -15.81
CA ALA A 62 8.19 12.38 -16.08
C ALA A 62 8.85 11.88 -14.79
N ASP A 63 9.04 12.75 -13.79
CA ASP A 63 9.53 12.36 -12.46
C ASP A 63 8.58 11.39 -11.78
N VAL A 64 7.27 11.65 -11.86
CA VAL A 64 6.24 10.76 -11.30
C VAL A 64 6.27 9.40 -12.00
N ARG A 65 6.30 9.36 -13.34
CA ARG A 65 6.38 8.09 -14.08
C ARG A 65 7.62 7.29 -13.69
N ARG A 66 8.76 7.96 -13.53
CA ARG A 66 10.00 7.33 -13.05
C ARG A 66 9.86 6.82 -11.61
N ALA A 67 9.25 7.59 -10.71
CA ALA A 67 9.02 7.20 -9.32
C ALA A 67 8.11 5.97 -9.21
N LEU A 68 7.11 5.87 -10.09
CA LEU A 68 6.13 4.78 -10.16
C LEU A 68 6.51 3.66 -11.14
N SER A 69 7.72 3.70 -11.70
CA SER A 69 8.19 2.64 -12.59
C SER A 69 8.13 1.28 -11.89
N GLY A 70 7.70 0.26 -12.63
CA GLY A 70 7.51 -1.11 -12.16
C GLY A 70 6.29 -1.31 -11.25
N LEU A 71 5.38 -0.33 -11.17
CA LEU A 71 4.10 -0.48 -10.48
C LEU A 71 2.97 -0.71 -11.50
N PRO A 72 1.89 -1.42 -11.12
CA PRO A 72 0.78 -1.70 -12.03
C PRO A 72 0.09 -0.41 -12.46
N SER A 73 -0.39 -0.35 -13.70
CA SER A 73 -1.17 0.79 -14.23
C SER A 73 -2.66 0.63 -13.91
N PRO A 74 -3.44 1.72 -13.73
CA PRO A 74 -4.87 1.65 -13.43
C PRO A 74 -5.73 1.71 -14.71
N GLY A 75 -5.25 1.10 -15.80
CA GLY A 75 -5.90 1.18 -17.11
C GLY A 75 -6.03 2.62 -17.61
N ASP A 76 -7.25 3.05 -17.91
CA ASP A 76 -7.55 4.38 -18.45
C ASP A 76 -7.66 5.48 -17.37
N TYR A 77 -7.52 5.15 -16.08
CA TYR A 77 -7.60 6.16 -15.01
C TYR A 77 -6.43 7.15 -15.09
N ARG A 78 -6.74 8.43 -14.91
CA ARG A 78 -5.74 9.48 -14.81
C ARG A 78 -5.14 9.53 -13.40
N LEU A 79 -3.81 9.61 -13.31
CA LEU A 79 -3.11 9.91 -12.07
C LEU A 79 -2.90 11.42 -11.92
N VAL A 80 -3.35 11.99 -10.81
CA VAL A 80 -3.17 13.40 -10.49
C VAL A 80 -2.41 13.54 -9.16
N ILE A 81 -1.24 14.18 -9.23
CA ILE A 81 -0.43 14.48 -8.05
C ILE A 81 -0.75 15.88 -7.54
N LYS A 82 -1.15 15.99 -6.27
CA LYS A 82 -1.48 17.27 -5.63
C LYS A 82 -0.57 17.56 -4.43
N PRO A 83 -0.25 18.84 -4.15
CA PRO A 83 0.37 19.21 -2.88
C PRO A 83 -0.61 19.02 -1.71
N LEU A 84 -0.13 18.40 -0.64
CA LEU A 84 -0.83 18.28 0.65
C LEU A 84 -0.24 19.27 1.64
N ARG A 85 -0.94 20.37 1.89
CA ARG A 85 -0.59 21.28 2.98
C ARG A 85 -1.07 20.68 4.31
N TYR A 86 -0.24 20.80 5.34
CA TYR A 86 -0.55 20.28 6.67
C TYR A 86 -0.21 21.31 7.75
N ARG A 87 -0.98 21.32 8.85
CA ARG A 87 -0.76 22.23 9.99
C ARG A 87 0.14 21.60 11.06
N THR A 88 -0.12 20.35 11.42
CA THR A 88 0.55 19.68 12.54
C THR A 88 1.72 18.82 12.08
N ARG A 89 1.47 17.86 11.18
CA ARG A 89 2.50 16.95 10.68
C ARG A 89 2.17 16.46 9.25
N PRO A 90 3.18 16.07 8.47
CA PRO A 90 2.96 15.30 7.25
C PRO A 90 2.15 14.03 7.54
N HIS A 91 1.31 13.65 6.59
CA HIS A 91 0.52 12.42 6.63
C HIS A 91 0.23 11.95 5.20
N LEU A 92 -0.18 10.70 5.08
CA LEU A 92 -0.62 10.10 3.82
C LEU A 92 -2.04 10.55 3.49
N ALA A 93 -2.29 10.89 2.22
CA ALA A 93 -3.63 11.18 1.73
C ALA A 93 -3.73 10.85 0.23
N GLY A 94 -4.75 10.07 -0.11
CA GLY A 94 -5.09 9.70 -1.48
C GLY A 94 -6.60 9.63 -1.64
N LEU A 95 -7.04 9.54 -2.88
CA LEU A 95 -8.44 9.28 -3.21
C LEU A 95 -8.55 8.65 -4.60
N CYS A 96 -9.31 7.57 -4.71
CA CYS A 96 -9.80 7.06 -5.98
C CYS A 96 -11.18 7.68 -6.30
N GLU A 97 -11.21 8.61 -7.25
CA GLU A 97 -12.43 9.22 -7.78
C GLU A 97 -12.96 8.37 -8.95
N PHE A 98 -13.72 7.34 -8.62
CA PHE A 98 -14.19 6.35 -9.60
C PHE A 98 -15.06 6.96 -10.70
N ASP A 99 -15.99 7.85 -10.34
CA ASP A 99 -16.99 8.40 -11.27
C ASP A 99 -16.37 9.25 -12.40
N VAL A 100 -15.12 9.72 -12.21
CA VAL A 100 -14.37 10.52 -13.18
C VAL A 100 -13.07 9.86 -13.64
N GLY A 101 -12.87 8.58 -13.31
CA GLY A 101 -11.71 7.80 -13.75
C GLY A 101 -10.38 8.40 -13.28
N ARG A 102 -10.24 8.71 -11.99
CA ARG A 102 -9.05 9.40 -11.47
C ARG A 102 -8.53 8.83 -10.17
N ILE A 103 -7.21 8.69 -10.06
CA ILE A 103 -6.50 8.48 -8.81
C ILE A 103 -5.80 9.79 -8.43
N VAL A 104 -6.07 10.28 -7.23
CA VAL A 104 -5.42 11.47 -6.66
C VAL A 104 -4.42 11.00 -5.60
N VAL A 105 -3.16 11.40 -5.75
CA VAL A 105 -2.12 11.18 -4.76
C VAL A 105 -1.68 12.53 -4.21
N SER A 106 -1.85 12.72 -2.91
CA SER A 106 -1.48 13.98 -2.26
C SER A 106 -0.14 13.80 -1.55
N VAL A 107 0.82 14.68 -1.86
CA VAL A 107 2.19 14.62 -1.34
C VAL A 107 2.43 15.77 -0.37
N PRO A 108 2.88 15.53 0.87
CA PRO A 108 3.17 16.59 1.83
C PRO A 108 4.08 17.68 1.27
N GLU A 109 3.64 18.94 1.39
CA GLU A 109 4.38 20.12 0.95
C GLU A 109 4.32 21.24 2.02
N PRO A 110 5.47 21.71 2.55
CA PRO A 110 6.83 21.28 2.23
C PRO A 110 7.09 19.83 2.65
N PHE A 111 7.87 19.09 1.87
CA PHE A 111 8.18 17.71 2.22
C PHE A 111 9.17 17.66 3.39
N ARG A 112 8.82 16.92 4.45
CA ARG A 112 9.72 16.54 5.53
C ARG A 112 9.58 15.04 5.79
N PRO A 113 10.68 14.30 5.98
CA PRO A 113 10.61 12.90 6.35
C PRO A 113 9.75 12.69 7.59
N PHE A 114 8.88 11.68 7.56
CA PHE A 114 7.95 11.38 8.64
C PHE A 114 7.72 9.89 8.79
N ALA A 115 7.04 9.52 9.88
CA ALA A 115 6.58 8.17 10.11
C ALA A 115 5.09 8.19 10.44
N GLU A 116 4.38 7.19 9.94
CA GLU A 116 2.93 7.01 10.15
C GLU A 116 2.68 5.59 10.64
N LEU A 117 1.69 5.43 11.52
CA LEU A 117 1.17 4.12 11.87
C LEU A 117 0.23 3.68 10.74
N VAL A 118 0.59 2.60 10.07
CA VAL A 118 -0.20 1.97 9.01
C VAL A 118 -0.91 0.76 9.62
N TYR A 119 -2.23 0.71 9.54
CA TYR A 119 -3.01 -0.36 10.15
C TYR A 119 -3.06 -1.55 9.20
N VAL A 120 -2.37 -2.63 9.56
CA VAL A 120 -2.19 -3.80 8.71
C VAL A 120 -3.12 -4.94 9.05
N ASN A 121 -3.72 -4.97 10.24
CA ASN A 121 -4.73 -5.96 10.59
C ASN A 121 -5.66 -5.45 11.69
N ALA A 122 -6.86 -6.00 11.76
CA ALA A 122 -7.80 -5.78 12.85
C ALA A 122 -8.39 -7.13 13.29
N ARG A 123 -8.23 -7.47 14.56
CA ARG A 123 -8.86 -8.67 15.14
C ARG A 123 -10.05 -8.24 15.99
N ARG A 124 -11.25 -8.75 15.67
CA ARG A 124 -12.42 -8.59 16.54
C ARG A 124 -12.14 -9.28 17.88
N LYS A 125 -12.33 -8.55 18.98
CA LYS A 125 -12.26 -9.11 20.34
C LYS A 125 -13.54 -9.88 20.66
N PRO A 126 -13.46 -11.01 21.38
CA PRO A 126 -14.65 -11.74 21.80
C PRO A 126 -15.48 -10.88 22.77
N GLY A 127 -16.81 -10.99 22.68
CA GLY A 127 -17.76 -10.29 23.54
C GLY A 127 -18.96 -9.69 22.78
N ALA A 128 -19.97 -9.27 23.54
CA ALA A 128 -21.20 -8.67 23.01
C ALA A 128 -20.95 -7.29 22.35
N VAL A 129 -19.92 -6.56 22.79
CA VAL A 129 -19.58 -5.24 22.27
C VAL A 129 -18.63 -5.37 21.08
N MET A 130 -18.90 -4.62 20.00
CA MET A 130 -18.03 -4.56 18.82
C MET A 130 -16.72 -3.84 19.14
N LYS A 131 -15.69 -4.59 19.54
CA LYS A 131 -14.34 -4.08 19.85
C LYS A 131 -13.30 -4.75 18.96
N PHE A 132 -12.29 -3.99 18.55
CA PHE A 132 -11.18 -4.47 17.71
C PHE A 132 -9.83 -4.28 18.41
N ALA A 133 -8.92 -5.22 18.18
CA ALA A 133 -7.49 -5.10 18.44
C ALA A 133 -6.80 -4.80 17.11
N TRP A 134 -6.29 -3.58 16.98
CA TRP A 134 -5.62 -3.12 15.76
C TRP A 134 -4.13 -3.48 15.80
N LEU A 135 -3.64 -4.08 14.72
CA LEU A 135 -2.23 -4.28 14.47
C LEU A 135 -1.76 -3.18 13.51
N SER A 136 -0.74 -2.43 13.91
CA SER A 136 -0.15 -1.38 13.10
C SER A 136 1.35 -1.57 12.96
N GLU A 137 1.88 -1.07 11.84
CA GLU A 137 3.31 -0.99 11.57
C GLU A 137 3.71 0.47 11.41
N LYS A 138 4.86 0.85 11.99
CA LYS A 138 5.39 2.21 11.84
C LYS A 138 6.17 2.31 10.53
N ALA A 139 5.50 2.80 9.49
CA ALA A 139 6.11 3.06 8.18
C ALA A 139 6.92 4.36 8.22
N ARG A 140 8.10 4.37 7.60
CA ARG A 140 8.95 5.57 7.47
C ARG A 140 8.97 6.02 6.02
N PHE A 141 8.66 7.29 5.80
CA PHE A 141 8.66 7.97 4.50
C PHE A 141 9.81 8.97 4.48
N ARG A 142 10.90 8.60 3.79
CA ARG A 142 12.13 9.39 3.72
C ARG A 142 12.14 10.32 2.51
N THR A 143 11.40 9.97 1.47
CA THR A 143 11.37 10.72 0.20
C THR A 143 9.95 10.94 -0.29
N ARG A 144 9.75 11.92 -1.18
CA ARG A 144 8.49 12.09 -1.91
C ARG A 144 8.13 10.82 -2.71
N ARG A 145 9.12 10.08 -3.23
CA ARG A 145 8.93 8.79 -3.92
C ARG A 145 8.26 7.76 -3.01
N ASP A 146 8.65 7.68 -1.74
CA ASP A 146 8.05 6.74 -0.79
C ASP A 146 6.55 7.02 -0.62
N VAL A 147 6.18 8.29 -0.46
CA VAL A 147 4.77 8.71 -0.34
C VAL A 147 4.01 8.43 -1.63
N LEU A 148 4.58 8.84 -2.78
CA LEU A 148 3.98 8.62 -4.09
C LEU A 148 3.65 7.14 -4.30
N ARG A 149 4.63 6.25 -4.08
CA ARG A 149 4.45 4.81 -4.30
C ARG A 149 3.46 4.21 -3.30
N PHE A 150 3.52 4.60 -2.03
CA PHE A 150 2.61 4.05 -1.02
C PHE A 150 1.17 4.44 -1.29
N VAL A 151 0.89 5.74 -1.42
CA VAL A 151 -0.47 6.24 -1.65
C VAL A 151 -0.99 5.73 -2.99
N TYR A 152 -0.15 5.74 -4.04
CA TYR A 152 -0.53 5.18 -5.33
C TYR A 152 -0.95 3.71 -5.24
N LEU A 153 -0.17 2.86 -4.57
CA LEU A 153 -0.50 1.43 -4.44
C LEU A 153 -1.76 1.19 -3.60
N HIS A 154 -1.98 2.03 -2.58
CA HIS A 154 -3.19 1.99 -1.77
C HIS A 154 -4.41 2.29 -2.65
N GLU A 155 -4.42 3.43 -3.35
CA GLU A 155 -5.55 3.81 -4.22
C GLU A 155 -5.69 2.91 -5.45
N TRP A 156 -4.58 2.39 -5.97
CA TRP A 156 -4.61 1.43 -7.08
C TRP A 156 -5.30 0.13 -6.64
N LEU A 157 -5.12 -0.33 -5.40
CA LEU A 157 -5.84 -1.51 -4.93
C LEU A 157 -7.34 -1.25 -4.75
N HIS A 158 -7.72 -0.05 -4.29
CA HIS A 158 -9.12 0.38 -4.29
C HIS A 158 -9.73 0.33 -5.69
N TRP A 159 -9.02 0.90 -6.68
CA TRP A 159 -9.38 0.80 -8.08
C TRP A 159 -9.54 -0.65 -8.54
N TYR A 160 -8.52 -1.48 -8.31
CA TYR A 160 -8.50 -2.87 -8.76
C TYR A 160 -9.65 -3.69 -8.16
N LEU A 161 -9.90 -3.56 -6.85
CA LEU A 161 -10.97 -4.29 -6.17
C LEU A 161 -12.34 -3.90 -6.72
N ARG A 162 -12.58 -2.62 -7.00
CA ARG A 162 -13.86 -2.16 -7.53
C ARG A 162 -14.02 -2.47 -9.01
N GLU A 163 -13.14 -1.96 -9.84
CA GLU A 163 -13.29 -2.01 -11.30
C GLU A 163 -12.99 -3.40 -11.87
N MET A 164 -11.99 -4.10 -11.32
CA MET A 164 -11.53 -5.38 -11.89
C MET A 164 -12.10 -6.61 -11.19
N GLN A 165 -12.55 -6.49 -9.94
CA GLN A 165 -13.09 -7.63 -9.17
C GLN A 165 -14.57 -7.47 -8.83
N GLY A 166 -15.20 -6.33 -9.13
CA GLY A 166 -16.59 -6.06 -8.78
C GLY A 166 -16.85 -6.05 -7.26
N ARG A 167 -15.81 -5.88 -6.45
CA ARG A 167 -15.88 -5.89 -4.98
C ARG A 167 -15.97 -4.47 -4.45
N ARG A 168 -16.40 -4.34 -3.19
CA ARG A 168 -16.36 -3.04 -2.51
C ARG A 168 -14.90 -2.58 -2.35
N SER A 169 -14.64 -1.32 -2.67
CA SER A 169 -13.36 -0.62 -2.46
C SER A 169 -13.09 -0.29 -0.99
N GLY A 170 -13.64 -1.05 -0.03
CA GLY A 170 -13.63 -0.68 1.40
C GLY A 170 -12.63 -1.47 2.25
N ALA A 171 -11.70 -2.19 1.64
CA ALA A 171 -10.75 -3.05 2.34
C ALA A 171 -9.51 -2.27 2.79
N GLU A 172 -9.70 -1.16 3.51
CA GLU A 172 -8.63 -0.20 3.89
C GLU A 172 -7.40 -0.88 4.51
N THR A 173 -7.63 -1.82 5.43
CA THR A 173 -6.54 -2.56 6.10
C THR A 173 -5.78 -3.49 5.14
N ALA A 174 -6.45 -4.06 4.12
CA ALA A 174 -5.78 -4.82 3.07
C ALA A 174 -5.03 -3.91 2.09
N CYS A 175 -5.58 -2.75 1.74
CA CYS A 175 -4.94 -1.72 0.91
C CYS A 175 -3.68 -1.18 1.58
N ASP A 176 -3.75 -0.84 2.87
CA ASP A 176 -2.60 -0.44 3.69
C ASP A 176 -1.52 -1.52 3.75
N ARG A 177 -1.92 -2.77 4.02
CA ARG A 177 -1.00 -3.92 4.06
C ARG A 177 -0.34 -4.16 2.69
N PHE A 178 -1.09 -4.01 1.60
CA PHE A 178 -0.58 -4.16 0.25
C PHE A 178 0.41 -3.04 -0.09
N ALA A 179 0.05 -1.77 0.14
CA ALA A 179 0.94 -0.64 -0.09
C ALA A 179 2.22 -0.78 0.74
N LEU A 180 2.11 -1.07 2.04
CA LEU A 180 3.24 -1.22 2.95
C LEU A 180 4.27 -2.26 2.49
N ARG A 181 3.81 -3.35 1.89
CA ARG A 181 4.66 -4.45 1.42
C ARG A 181 5.35 -4.18 0.09
N ASN A 182 4.89 -3.20 -0.70
CA ASN A 182 5.31 -3.05 -2.10
C ASN A 182 5.75 -1.61 -2.47
N PHE A 183 5.65 -0.62 -1.59
CA PHE A 183 5.95 0.78 -1.93
C PHE A 183 7.44 1.12 -2.10
N ARG A 184 8.35 0.22 -1.75
CA ARG A 184 9.80 0.49 -1.85
C ARG A 184 10.32 0.28 -3.27
#